data_AF-A0A087CU32-F1
#
_entry.id   AF-A0A087CU32-F1
#
_cell.length_a   1.000
_cell.length_b   1.000
_cell.length_c   1.000
_cell.angle_alpha   90.00
_cell.angle_beta   90.00
_cell.angle_gamma   90.00
#
_symmetry.space_group_name_H-M   'P 1'
#
loop_
_entity.id
_entity.type
_entity.pdbx_description
1 polymer ?
#
loop_
_entity_poly.entity_id
_entity_poly.type
_entity_poly.pdbx_seq_one_letter_code
_entity_poly.pdbx_strand_id
1 'polypeptide(L)'
;MLARVSRRAAAYCHHARLGVDKYAGLLVRVAEAFAASKGRYGYRRIRAMLRTRVSEKVLRRIMAEAGPTAHVPRRRRYSSYEGETTPAPDNLADRDFMAGMPNGKRPADIHPGSRPGTGRACLSPPVDCHDGRIVAYTAGSGPDAGLADRMLVKAAESLPVSVQ
;
A
#
# COMPACT_ATOMS: atom_id res chain seq x y z
N MET A 1 0.75 38.61 27.04
CA MET A 1 -0.09 38.25 25.88
C MET A 1 -1.02 37.12 26.31
N LEU A 2 -2.23 37.43 26.80
CA LEU A 2 -3.17 36.43 27.33
C LEU A 2 -3.91 35.77 26.16
N ALA A 3 -3.68 34.47 25.95
CA ALA A 3 -4.37 33.71 24.93
C ALA A 3 -5.87 33.61 25.28
N ARG A 4 -6.71 34.19 24.43
CA ARG A 4 -8.17 34.17 24.55
C ARG A 4 -8.67 32.76 24.24
N VAL A 5 -8.78 31.91 25.27
CA VAL A 5 -9.42 30.60 25.14
C VAL A 5 -10.89 30.84 24.76
N SER A 6 -11.33 30.26 23.64
CA SER A 6 -12.71 30.44 23.18
C SER A 6 -13.70 29.89 24.22
N ARG A 7 -14.88 30.51 24.35
CA ARG A 7 -15.95 30.03 25.25
C ARG A 7 -16.33 28.56 25.00
N ARG A 8 -16.10 28.05 23.77
CA ARG A 8 -16.30 26.64 23.40
C ARG A 8 -15.22 25.71 23.97
N ALA A 9 -13.96 26.15 24.04
CA ALA A 9 -12.87 25.37 24.63
C ALA A 9 -12.96 25.34 26.17
N ALA A 10 -13.40 26.45 26.79
CA ALA A 10 -13.64 26.52 28.22
C ALA A 10 -14.74 25.53 28.69
N ALA A 11 -15.83 25.40 27.92
CA ALA A 11 -16.87 24.40 28.20
C ALA A 11 -16.36 22.95 28.09
N TYR A 12 -15.37 22.69 27.23
CA TYR A 12 -14.80 21.35 27.05
C TYR A 12 -13.98 20.91 28.27
N CYS A 13 -13.20 21.82 28.87
CA CYS A 13 -12.45 21.55 30.11
C CYS A 13 -13.35 21.52 31.35
N HIS A 14 -14.46 22.26 31.37
CA HIS A 14 -15.35 22.29 32.54
C HIS A 14 -16.23 21.04 32.70
N HIS A 15 -16.44 20.26 31.64
CA HIS A 15 -17.17 18.99 31.68
C HIS A 15 -16.32 17.77 32.08
N ALA A 16 -15.01 17.95 32.28
CA ALA A 16 -14.11 16.89 32.74
C ALA A 16 -14.33 16.49 34.23
N ARG A 17 -15.23 17.19 34.95
CA ARG A 17 -15.55 16.92 36.36
C ARG A 17 -17.03 16.64 36.62
N LEU A 18 -17.76 16.06 35.66
CA LEU A 18 -19.18 15.73 35.84
C LEU A 18 -19.44 14.24 35.63
N GLY A 19 -19.44 13.51 36.76
CA GLY A 19 -20.09 12.21 36.90
C GLY A 19 -19.16 10.99 36.91
N VAL A 20 -18.09 11.00 37.71
CA VAL A 20 -17.24 9.83 37.97
C VAL A 20 -18.06 8.61 38.46
N ASP A 21 -19.22 8.87 39.08
CA ASP A 21 -20.07 7.83 39.66
C ASP A 21 -21.04 7.16 38.65
N LYS A 22 -21.63 7.93 37.71
CA LYS A 22 -22.67 7.41 36.79
C LYS A 22 -22.19 6.29 35.86
N TYR A 23 -20.89 6.29 35.53
CA TYR A 23 -20.31 5.35 34.56
C TYR A 23 -19.23 4.44 35.16
N ALA A 24 -19.05 4.43 36.48
CA ALA A 24 -18.01 3.63 37.15
C ALA A 24 -18.08 2.15 36.75
N GLY A 25 -19.26 1.52 36.81
CA GLY A 25 -19.44 0.13 36.39
C GLY A 25 -19.22 -0.11 34.89
N LEU A 26 -19.47 0.89 34.05
CA LEU A 26 -19.19 0.78 32.61
C LEU A 26 -17.70 0.91 32.32
N LEU A 27 -16.98 1.72 33.08
CA LEU A 27 -15.53 1.90 32.94
C LEU A 27 -14.80 0.58 33.20
N VAL A 28 -15.17 -0.14 34.27
CA VAL A 28 -14.64 -1.48 34.57
C VAL A 28 -14.89 -2.44 33.41
N ARG A 29 -16.12 -2.53 32.93
CA ARG A 29 -16.49 -3.41 31.81
C ARG A 29 -15.77 -3.05 30.50
N VAL A 30 -15.52 -1.77 30.25
CA VAL A 30 -14.75 -1.29 29.09
C VAL A 30 -13.28 -1.68 29.21
N ALA A 31 -12.69 -1.56 30.41
CA ALA A 31 -11.32 -1.97 30.67
C ALA A 31 -11.14 -3.48 30.50
N GLU A 32 -12.04 -4.29 31.07
CA GLU A 32 -12.05 -5.75 30.91
C GLU A 32 -12.20 -6.16 29.44
N ALA A 33 -13.15 -5.55 28.73
CA ALA A 33 -13.37 -5.76 27.31
C ALA A 33 -12.12 -5.43 26.47
N PHE A 34 -11.43 -4.35 26.81
CA PHE A 34 -10.20 -3.96 26.12
C PHE A 34 -9.06 -4.92 26.41
N ALA A 35 -8.88 -5.33 27.68
CA ALA A 35 -7.89 -6.32 28.09
C ALA A 35 -8.12 -7.68 27.42
N ALA A 36 -9.37 -8.16 27.38
CA ALA A 36 -9.76 -9.37 26.66
C ALA A 36 -9.43 -9.31 25.16
N SER A 37 -9.51 -8.12 24.55
CA SER A 37 -9.11 -7.90 23.15
C SER A 37 -7.58 -7.87 22.93
N LYS A 38 -6.77 -7.94 23.99
CA LYS A 38 -5.32 -7.69 24.01
C LYS A 38 -4.98 -6.32 23.40
N GLY A 39 -5.83 -5.34 23.66
CA GLY A 39 -5.72 -3.97 23.18
C GLY A 39 -5.88 -3.71 21.68
N ARG A 40 -6.49 -4.64 20.95
CA ARG A 40 -6.69 -4.51 19.49
C ARG A 40 -7.94 -3.74 19.12
N TYR A 41 -8.94 -3.69 20.01
CA TYR A 41 -10.27 -3.19 19.67
C TYR A 41 -10.44 -1.72 20.04
N GLY A 42 -10.82 -0.91 19.05
CA GLY A 42 -11.28 0.45 19.28
C GLY A 42 -12.75 0.51 19.70
N TYR A 43 -13.23 1.71 20.01
CA TYR A 43 -14.56 1.95 20.56
C TYR A 43 -15.72 1.30 19.78
N ARG A 44 -15.62 1.18 18.45
CA ARG A 44 -16.66 0.53 17.62
C ARG A 44 -16.84 -0.95 17.99
N ARG A 45 -15.74 -1.69 18.10
CA ARG A 45 -15.77 -3.12 18.45
C ARG A 45 -16.09 -3.33 19.93
N ILE A 46 -15.55 -2.48 20.81
CA ILE A 46 -15.89 -2.51 22.24
C ILE A 46 -17.38 -2.23 22.48
N ARG A 47 -17.97 -1.25 21.78
CA ARG A 47 -19.42 -0.97 21.84
C ARG A 47 -20.26 -2.17 21.45
N ALA A 48 -19.89 -2.83 20.34
CA ALA A 48 -20.57 -4.01 19.86
C ALA A 48 -20.48 -5.17 20.86
N MET A 49 -19.29 -5.41 21.42
CA MET A 49 -19.05 -6.48 22.39
C MET A 49 -19.82 -6.28 23.70
N LEU A 50 -19.89 -5.04 24.19
CA LEU A 50 -20.61 -4.70 25.42
C LEU A 50 -22.14 -4.56 25.21
N ARG A 51 -22.62 -4.56 23.96
CA ARG A 51 -24.03 -4.34 23.55
C ARG A 51 -24.66 -3.14 24.27
N THR A 52 -23.87 -2.11 24.50
CA THR A 52 -24.26 -0.94 25.29
C THR A 52 -25.01 0.09 24.43
N ARG A 53 -26.07 0.68 25.00
CA ARG A 53 -26.83 1.79 24.38
C ARG A 53 -26.17 3.16 24.57
N VAL A 54 -25.00 3.20 25.20
CA VAL A 54 -24.25 4.45 25.42
C VAL A 54 -23.85 5.08 24.10
N SER A 55 -23.94 6.40 24.05
CA SER A 55 -23.57 7.16 22.87
C SER A 55 -22.07 7.01 22.58
N GLU A 56 -21.73 7.07 21.29
CA GLU A 56 -20.34 6.96 20.84
C GLU A 56 -19.41 7.96 21.53
N LYS A 57 -19.87 9.21 21.71
CA LYS A 57 -19.10 10.28 22.36
C LYS A 57 -18.72 9.93 23.80
N VAL A 58 -19.66 9.34 24.56
CA VAL A 58 -19.42 8.95 25.95
C VAL A 58 -18.49 7.74 26.01
N LEU A 59 -18.67 6.74 25.14
CA LEU A 59 -17.79 5.57 25.12
C LEU A 59 -16.34 5.92 24.75
N ARG A 60 -16.15 6.80 23.76
CA ARG A 60 -14.83 7.33 23.41
C ARG A 60 -14.17 8.06 24.58
N ARG A 61 -14.94 8.85 25.33
CA ARG A 61 -14.45 9.53 26.53
C ARG A 61 -14.03 8.54 27.61
N ILE A 62 -14.87 7.54 27.91
CA ILE A 62 -14.56 6.48 28.88
C ILE A 62 -13.31 5.71 28.48
N MET A 63 -13.14 5.36 27.20
CA MET A 63 -11.93 4.70 26.72
C MET A 63 -10.69 5.59 26.79
N ALA A 64 -10.83 6.90 26.58
CA ALA A 64 -9.72 7.84 26.73
C ALA A 64 -9.31 8.00 28.20
N GLU A 65 -10.28 8.08 29.12
CA GLU A 65 -10.06 8.15 30.57
C GLU A 65 -9.47 6.85 31.14
N ALA A 66 -9.91 5.69 30.63
CA ALA A 66 -9.40 4.38 31.04
C ALA A 66 -7.97 4.09 30.52
N GLY A 67 -7.43 4.91 29.61
CA GLY A 67 -6.04 4.82 29.12
C GLY A 67 -5.79 4.15 27.75
N PRO A 68 -6.65 3.29 27.18
CA PRO A 68 -6.28 2.63 25.93
C PRO A 68 -6.81 3.28 24.65
N THR A 69 -5.87 3.69 23.79
CA THR A 69 -6.10 3.78 22.35
C THR A 69 -5.79 2.43 21.71
N ALA A 70 -6.70 1.91 20.89
CA ALA A 70 -6.49 0.66 20.18
C ALA A 70 -5.20 0.72 19.35
N HIS A 71 -4.38 -0.33 19.46
CA HIS A 71 -3.17 -0.43 18.66
C HIS A 71 -3.54 -0.56 17.18
N VAL A 72 -3.32 0.50 16.40
CA VAL A 72 -3.41 0.48 14.94
C VAL A 72 -2.00 0.23 14.41
N PRO A 73 -1.66 -0.97 13.92
CA PRO A 73 -0.35 -1.20 13.34
C PRO A 73 -0.16 -0.21 12.17
N ARG A 74 0.98 0.47 12.14
CA ARG A 74 1.34 1.30 10.98
C ARG A 74 1.38 0.38 9.77
N ARG A 75 0.60 0.72 8.74
CA ARG A 75 0.64 0.03 7.46
C ARG A 75 2.07 0.19 6.92
N ARG A 76 2.83 -0.90 6.84
CA ARG A 76 4.14 -0.89 6.16
C ARG A 76 3.90 -0.38 4.74
N ARG A 77 4.60 0.70 4.37
CA ARG A 77 4.62 1.16 2.99
C ARG A 77 5.66 0.31 2.27
N TYR A 78 5.27 -0.33 1.18
CA TYR A 78 6.23 -1.00 0.30
C TYR A 78 7.21 0.04 -0.25
N SER A 79 8.50 -0.28 -0.26
CA SER A 79 9.54 0.52 -0.88
C SER A 79 10.44 -0.42 -1.69
N SER A 80 10.42 -0.27 -3.02
CA SER A 80 11.29 -0.99 -3.95
C SER A 80 12.77 -0.63 -3.78
N TYR A 81 13.07 0.44 -3.02
CA TYR A 81 14.43 0.92 -2.76
C TYR A 81 15.01 0.44 -1.43
N GLU A 82 14.29 -0.41 -0.68
CA GLU A 82 14.85 -1.04 0.54
C GLU A 82 15.97 -2.05 0.23
N GLY A 83 16.23 -2.30 -1.06
CA GLY A 83 17.23 -3.24 -1.53
C GLY A 83 16.72 -4.67 -1.56
N GLU A 84 17.50 -5.53 -2.19
CA GLU A 84 17.25 -6.97 -2.24
C GLU A 84 18.04 -7.67 -1.14
N THR A 85 17.59 -8.87 -0.72
CA THR A 85 18.28 -9.67 0.30
C THR A 85 19.71 -10.05 -0.11
N THR A 86 19.96 -10.08 -1.41
CA THR A 86 21.25 -10.38 -2.04
C THR A 86 21.73 -9.18 -2.86
N PRO A 87 23.05 -8.98 -3.02
CA PRO A 87 23.57 -7.97 -3.93
C PRO A 87 23.02 -8.21 -5.35
N ALA A 88 22.54 -7.13 -5.97
CA ALA A 88 22.11 -7.20 -7.36
C ALA A 88 23.29 -7.54 -8.28
N PRO A 89 23.08 -8.30 -9.38
CA PRO A 89 24.11 -8.49 -10.39
C PRO A 89 24.51 -7.16 -11.03
N ASP A 90 25.71 -7.14 -11.62
CA ASP A 90 26.24 -5.95 -12.27
C ASP A 90 25.28 -5.41 -13.35
N ASN A 91 25.00 -4.11 -13.31
CA ASN A 91 24.14 -3.47 -14.29
C ASN A 91 24.90 -3.23 -15.61
N LEU A 92 24.88 -4.24 -16.49
CA LEU A 92 25.56 -4.20 -17.79
C LEU A 92 25.15 -3.02 -18.68
N ALA A 93 23.93 -2.50 -18.51
CA ALA A 93 23.47 -1.36 -19.31
C ALA A 93 24.02 -0.04 -18.79
N ASP A 94 24.25 0.11 -17.48
CA ASP A 94 24.67 1.35 -16.82
C ASP A 94 23.99 2.64 -17.35
N ARG A 95 22.68 2.55 -17.61
CA ARG A 95 21.85 3.60 -18.25
C ARG A 95 22.29 4.03 -19.66
N ASP A 96 23.21 3.31 -20.29
CA ASP A 96 23.58 3.44 -21.70
C ASP A 96 22.68 2.56 -22.58
N PHE A 97 21.64 3.20 -23.11
CA PHE A 97 20.69 2.61 -24.06
C PHE A 97 20.99 2.99 -25.52
N MET A 98 22.25 3.28 -25.85
CA MET A 98 22.69 3.48 -27.23
C MET A 98 23.41 2.22 -27.74
N ALA A 99 23.12 1.81 -28.97
CA ALA A 99 23.81 0.73 -29.64
C ALA A 99 24.41 1.20 -30.98
N GLY A 100 25.69 0.91 -31.21
CA GLY A 100 26.37 1.28 -32.46
C GLY A 100 26.00 0.43 -33.67
N MET A 101 25.31 -0.70 -33.46
CA MET A 101 24.82 -1.59 -34.50
C MET A 101 23.42 -2.10 -34.16
N PRO A 102 22.58 -2.41 -35.17
CA PRO A 102 21.29 -3.04 -34.96
C PRO A 102 21.41 -4.31 -34.10
N ASN A 103 20.40 -4.58 -33.29
CA ASN A 103 20.29 -5.78 -32.46
C ASN A 103 21.32 -5.91 -31.33
N GLY A 104 22.11 -4.86 -31.05
CA GLY A 104 23.15 -4.90 -30.01
C GLY A 104 22.62 -4.81 -28.57
N LYS A 105 21.62 -3.94 -28.33
CA LYS A 105 20.94 -3.82 -27.03
C LYS A 105 19.44 -3.70 -27.27
N ARG A 106 18.64 -4.50 -26.56
CA ARG A 106 17.18 -4.56 -26.72
C ARG A 106 16.46 -4.60 -25.37
N PRO A 107 16.36 -3.47 -24.64
CA PRO A 107 15.57 -3.40 -23.41
C PRO A 107 14.09 -3.67 -23.70
N ALA A 108 13.43 -4.29 -22.74
CA ALA A 108 11.99 -4.53 -22.78
C ALA A 108 11.42 -4.41 -21.37
N ASP A 109 10.27 -3.76 -21.26
CA ASP A 109 9.50 -3.68 -20.03
C ASP A 109 8.09 -4.20 -20.25
N ILE A 110 7.48 -4.75 -19.20
CA ILE A 110 6.07 -5.12 -19.21
C ILE A 110 5.24 -3.91 -18.75
N HIS A 111 4.49 -3.34 -19.67
CA HIS A 111 3.57 -2.23 -19.40
C HIS A 111 2.16 -2.76 -19.07
N PRO A 112 1.68 -2.64 -17.83
CA PRO A 112 0.30 -2.96 -17.49
C PRO A 112 -0.65 -1.84 -17.93
N GLY A 113 -1.77 -2.22 -18.54
CA GLY A 113 -2.86 -1.34 -18.92
C GLY A 113 -4.23 -1.96 -18.63
N SER A 114 -5.28 -1.19 -18.91
CA SER A 114 -6.67 -1.65 -18.84
C SER A 114 -7.26 -1.72 -20.24
N ARG A 115 -7.86 -2.87 -20.59
CA ARG A 115 -8.58 -3.06 -21.83
C ARG A 115 -10.09 -3.05 -21.52
N PRO A 116 -10.87 -2.19 -22.18
CA PRO A 116 -12.32 -2.18 -22.02
C PRO A 116 -12.93 -3.58 -22.22
N GLY A 117 -13.91 -3.94 -21.38
CA GLY A 117 -14.66 -5.19 -21.47
C GLY A 117 -13.95 -6.49 -21.07
N THR A 118 -12.62 -6.47 -20.91
CA THR A 118 -11.81 -7.70 -20.72
C THR A 118 -10.81 -7.60 -19.55
N GLY A 119 -10.77 -6.46 -18.86
CA GLY A 119 -10.00 -6.27 -17.64
C GLY A 119 -8.56 -5.83 -17.90
N ARG A 120 -7.61 -6.40 -17.14
CA ARG A 120 -6.19 -6.03 -17.24
C ARG A 120 -5.58 -6.55 -18.54
N ALA A 121 -4.66 -5.76 -19.07
CA ALA A 121 -3.80 -6.10 -20.19
C ALA A 121 -2.35 -5.81 -19.83
N CYS A 122 -1.42 -6.57 -20.35
CA CYS A 122 0.01 -6.30 -20.23
C CYS A 122 0.63 -6.39 -21.63
N LEU A 123 1.51 -5.46 -21.96
CA LEU A 123 2.21 -5.38 -23.24
C LEU A 123 3.72 -5.42 -22.97
N SER A 124 4.47 -6.20 -23.74
CA SER A 124 5.93 -6.25 -23.66
C SER A 124 6.54 -5.99 -25.04
N PRO A 125 6.94 -4.74 -25.36
CA PRO A 125 7.55 -4.38 -26.63
C PRO A 125 9.07 -4.12 -26.49
N PRO A 126 9.95 -5.08 -26.82
CA PRO A 126 11.40 -4.84 -26.91
C PRO A 126 11.72 -3.77 -27.93
N VAL A 127 12.56 -2.81 -27.54
CA VAL A 127 13.00 -1.68 -28.38
C VAL A 127 14.45 -1.89 -28.76
N ASP A 128 14.80 -1.76 -30.04
CA ASP A 128 16.19 -1.74 -30.48
C ASP A 128 16.85 -0.40 -30.15
N CYS A 129 17.94 -0.43 -29.37
CA CYS A 129 18.69 0.75 -28.97
C CYS A 129 19.51 1.40 -30.10
N HIS A 130 19.56 0.80 -31.29
CA HIS A 130 20.24 1.40 -32.44
C HIS A 130 19.36 2.44 -33.15
N ASP A 131 18.09 2.12 -33.40
CA ASP A 131 17.17 2.97 -34.16
C ASP A 131 15.84 3.28 -33.45
N GLY A 132 15.66 2.79 -32.22
CA GLY A 132 14.48 3.01 -31.40
C GLY A 132 13.24 2.22 -31.86
N ARG A 133 13.38 1.26 -32.78
CA ARG A 133 12.22 0.52 -33.31
C ARG A 133 11.77 -0.57 -32.35
N ILE A 134 10.45 -0.77 -32.30
CA ILE A 134 9.86 -1.94 -31.64
C ILE A 134 10.12 -3.16 -32.53
N VAL A 135 10.86 -4.12 -31.99
CA VAL A 135 11.30 -5.31 -32.71
C VAL A 135 10.20 -6.38 -32.77
N ALA A 136 9.48 -6.54 -31.66
CA ALA A 136 8.38 -7.48 -31.51
C ALA A 136 7.44 -6.97 -30.42
N TYR A 137 6.29 -7.62 -30.24
CA TYR A 137 5.48 -7.43 -29.04
C TYR A 137 4.66 -8.67 -28.69
N THR A 138 4.39 -8.83 -27.41
CA THR A 138 3.38 -9.76 -26.89
C THR A 138 2.42 -9.05 -25.97
N ALA A 139 1.18 -9.52 -25.94
CA ALA A 139 0.15 -9.04 -25.03
C ALA A 139 -0.46 -10.18 -24.24
N GLY A 140 -0.79 -9.92 -22.97
CA GLY A 140 -1.37 -10.89 -22.04
C GLY A 140 -2.38 -10.24 -21.10
N SER A 141 -3.01 -11.06 -20.24
CA SER A 141 -3.95 -10.60 -19.20
C SER A 141 -3.26 -10.18 -17.91
N GLY A 142 -1.97 -10.50 -17.73
CA GLY A 142 -1.18 -10.14 -16.57
C GLY A 142 0.34 -10.11 -16.86
N PRO A 143 1.13 -9.58 -15.91
CA PRO A 143 2.58 -9.53 -16.00
C PRO A 143 3.16 -10.86 -15.48
N ASP A 144 3.11 -11.89 -16.31
CA ASP A 144 3.64 -13.23 -15.98
C ASP A 144 4.86 -13.60 -16.80
N ALA A 145 5.63 -14.57 -16.32
CA ALA A 145 6.82 -15.08 -17.00
C ALA A 145 6.50 -15.58 -18.42
N GLY A 146 5.34 -16.21 -18.62
CA GLY A 146 4.93 -16.69 -19.94
C GLY A 146 4.73 -15.57 -20.96
N LEU A 147 4.33 -14.37 -20.55
CA LEU A 147 4.30 -13.19 -21.42
C LEU A 147 5.71 -12.78 -21.85
N ALA A 148 6.66 -12.76 -20.91
CA ALA A 148 8.07 -12.41 -21.16
C ALA A 148 8.77 -13.45 -22.04
N ASP A 149 8.59 -14.75 -21.76
CA ASP A 149 9.19 -15.84 -22.53
C ASP A 149 8.73 -15.82 -23.99
N ARG A 150 7.41 -15.65 -24.20
CA ARG A 150 6.86 -15.50 -25.56
C ARG A 150 7.39 -14.26 -26.27
N MET A 151 7.63 -13.18 -25.54
CA MET A 151 8.23 -11.97 -26.10
C MET A 151 9.65 -12.24 -26.57
N LEU A 152 10.46 -12.90 -25.73
CA LEU A 152 11.85 -13.23 -26.05
C LEU A 152 11.95 -14.13 -27.28
N VAL A 153 11.09 -15.16 -27.38
CA VAL A 153 11.03 -16.03 -28.56
C VAL A 153 10.73 -15.23 -29.82
N LYS A 154 9.67 -14.40 -29.81
CA LYS A 154 9.34 -13.55 -30.96
C LYS A 154 10.44 -12.54 -31.30
N ALA A 155 11.10 -11.97 -30.30
CA ALA A 155 12.20 -11.04 -30.50
C ALA A 155 13.41 -11.74 -31.12
N ALA A 156 13.68 -13.00 -30.76
CA ALA A 156 14.75 -13.79 -31.36
C ALA A 156 14.44 -14.16 -32.82
N GLU A 157 13.19 -14.51 -33.14
CA GLU A 157 12.74 -14.81 -34.51
C GLU A 157 12.87 -13.62 -35.47
N SER A 158 12.84 -12.40 -34.96
CA SER A 158 13.02 -11.18 -35.76
C SER A 158 14.47 -10.90 -36.19
N LEU A 159 15.44 -11.63 -35.62
CA LEU A 159 16.84 -11.45 -35.96
C LEU A 159 17.07 -11.90 -37.41
N PRO A 160 17.81 -11.13 -38.22
CA PRO A 160 18.18 -11.59 -39.55
C PRO A 160 18.99 -12.89 -39.41
N VAL A 161 18.69 -13.88 -40.25
CA VAL A 161 19.53 -15.07 -40.38
C VAL A 161 20.88 -14.57 -40.88
N SER A 162 21.93 -14.74 -40.07
CA SER A 162 23.29 -14.42 -40.46
C SER A 162 23.61 -15.18 -41.75
N VAL A 163 23.69 -14.47 -42.87
CA VAL A 163 24.37 -14.98 -44.06
C VAL A 163 25.86 -14.95 -43.68
N GLN A 164 26.44 -16.14 -43.51
CA GLN A 164 27.87 -16.32 -43.28
C GLN A 164 28.69 -15.75 -44.45
#